data_AF-H6N6V5-F1
#
_entry.id   AF-H6N6V5-F1
#
_cell.length_a   1.000
_cell.length_b   1.000
_cell.length_c   1.000
_cell.angle_alpha   90.00
_cell.angle_beta   90.00
_cell.angle_gamma   90.00
#
_symmetry.space_group_name_H-M   'P 1'
#
loop_
_entity.id
_entity.type
_entity.pdbx_description
1 polymer ?
#
loop_
_entity_poly.entity_id
_entity_poly.type
_entity_poly.pdbx_seq_one_letter_code
_entity_poly.pdbx_strand_id
1 'polypeptide(L)'
;MYRYVVVFPTNIKAISGVCAAAFGVAVIYGFDAWESFKSNEAKILGFRQTTQQVNDYLSSNKRYGGWYVLADPEHKVWDKKFKLFSAHWDSPWENYGKVFPEEARKSKEDLRDFCFKSIEENIDDTKDESNAYLDQVSDPKKGFWDLCLDLQGSLDEDS
;
A
#
# COMPACT_ATOMS: atom_id res chain seq x y z
N MET A 1 37.15 18.93 -30.31
CA MET A 1 37.72 17.58 -30.12
C MET A 1 37.18 17.06 -28.78
N TYR A 2 36.06 16.32 -28.81
CA TYR A 2 35.45 15.73 -27.61
C TYR A 2 35.28 14.23 -27.87
N ARG A 3 35.90 13.40 -27.03
CA ARG A 3 35.81 11.94 -27.08
C ARG A 3 34.59 11.51 -26.25
N TYR A 4 33.63 10.85 -26.89
CA TYR A 4 32.61 10.10 -26.17
C TYR A 4 33.16 8.70 -25.88
N VAL A 5 33.18 8.32 -24.61
CA VAL A 5 33.43 6.94 -24.18
C VAL A 5 32.09 6.21 -24.22
N VAL A 6 31.91 5.35 -25.21
CA VAL A 6 30.79 4.40 -25.25
C VAL A 6 31.21 3.17 -24.46
N VAL A 7 30.60 2.95 -23.30
CA VAL A 7 30.74 1.70 -22.54
C VAL A 7 29.57 0.81 -22.93
N PHE A 8 29.85 -0.27 -23.65
CA PHE A 8 28.90 -1.37 -23.85
C PHE A 8 29.04 -2.35 -22.69
N PRO A 9 27.96 -2.69 -21.94
CA PRO A 9 27.94 -3.93 -21.19
C PRO A 9 27.58 -5.08 -22.15
N THR A 10 28.61 -5.77 -22.64
CA THR A 10 28.49 -7.13 -23.15
C THR A 10 28.34 -8.11 -21.97
N ASN A 11 27.44 -9.08 -22.14
CA ASN A 11 27.21 -10.30 -21.35
C ASN A 11 26.11 -10.23 -20.28
N ILE A 12 24.86 -10.41 -20.71
CA ILE A 12 23.86 -11.10 -19.89
C ILE A 12 23.60 -12.45 -20.54
N LYS A 13 24.15 -13.50 -19.92
CA LYS A 13 23.79 -14.88 -20.21
C LYS A 13 22.31 -15.07 -19.87
N ALA A 14 21.57 -15.62 -20.83
CA ALA A 14 20.19 -16.04 -20.68
C ALA A 14 20.03 -16.97 -19.46
N ILE A 15 19.19 -16.55 -18.51
CA ILE A 15 18.60 -17.43 -17.50
C ILE A 15 17.13 -17.56 -17.89
N SER A 16 16.82 -18.70 -18.50
CA SER A 16 15.47 -19.23 -18.64
C SER A 16 14.91 -19.55 -17.27
N GLY A 17 13.79 -18.93 -16.87
CA GLY A 17 13.12 -19.26 -15.62
C GLY A 17 12.09 -18.23 -15.23
N VAL A 18 10.84 -18.66 -15.21
CA VAL A 18 9.62 -17.90 -14.91
C VAL A 18 9.69 -17.18 -13.55
N CYS A 19 8.93 -16.08 -13.42
CA CYS A 19 8.77 -15.16 -12.28
C CYS A 19 9.82 -14.04 -12.18
N ALA A 20 9.76 -13.12 -13.15
CA ALA A 20 10.14 -11.73 -12.90
C ALA A 20 9.14 -11.15 -11.88
N ALA A 21 9.46 -11.31 -10.59
CA ALA A 21 8.79 -10.59 -9.52
C ALA A 21 8.95 -9.09 -9.80
N ALA A 22 7.82 -8.41 -9.92
CA ALA A 22 7.70 -6.99 -10.20
C ALA A 22 8.22 -6.16 -9.01
N PHE A 23 9.54 -6.14 -8.83
CA PHE A 23 10.19 -5.13 -8.01
C PHE A 23 10.45 -3.92 -8.91
N GLY A 24 9.64 -2.87 -8.74
CA GLY A 24 9.99 -1.53 -9.23
C GLY A 24 8.92 -0.85 -10.08
N VAL A 25 7.80 -0.45 -9.48
CA VAL A 25 6.86 0.45 -10.19
C VAL A 25 7.30 1.93 -10.10
N ALA A 26 8.20 2.30 -9.18
CA ALA A 26 8.60 3.71 -9.01
C ALA A 26 9.91 4.14 -9.71
N VAL A 27 10.75 3.22 -10.22
CA VAL A 27 12.08 3.59 -10.76
C VAL A 27 12.20 3.47 -12.29
N ILE A 28 11.28 2.76 -12.96
CA ILE A 28 11.44 2.43 -14.40
C ILE A 28 10.56 3.30 -15.31
N TYR A 29 9.44 3.80 -14.82
CA TYR A 29 8.57 4.65 -15.62
C TYR A 29 8.77 6.10 -15.24
N GLY A 30 9.50 6.81 -16.10
CA GLY A 30 9.61 8.27 -16.05
C GLY A 30 8.24 8.95 -15.99
N PHE A 31 8.27 10.23 -15.69
CA PHE A 31 7.14 11.15 -15.50
C PHE A 31 5.92 10.96 -16.43
N ASP A 32 6.09 10.37 -17.62
CA ASP A 32 5.03 10.08 -18.60
C ASP A 32 4.06 8.94 -18.18
N ALA A 33 4.44 8.00 -17.31
CA ALA A 33 3.48 7.01 -16.80
C ALA A 33 2.48 7.60 -15.79
N TRP A 34 2.82 8.71 -15.15
CA TRP A 34 1.94 9.44 -14.23
C TRP A 34 0.64 9.90 -14.89
N GLU A 35 0.65 10.16 -16.20
CA GLU A 35 -0.59 10.48 -16.94
C GLU A 35 -1.47 9.27 -17.22
N SER A 36 -0.90 8.07 -17.38
CA SER A 36 -1.68 6.82 -17.52
C SER A 36 -2.30 6.35 -16.19
N PHE A 37 -1.73 6.76 -15.05
CA PHE A 37 -2.32 6.56 -13.72
C PHE A 37 -3.54 7.44 -13.43
N LYS A 38 -3.93 8.36 -14.34
CA LYS A 38 -5.14 9.18 -14.16
C LYS A 38 -6.44 8.42 -14.43
N SER A 39 -6.42 7.28 -15.11
CA SER A 39 -7.64 6.48 -15.22
C SER A 39 -7.89 5.78 -13.88
N ASN A 40 -9.12 5.86 -13.38
CA ASN A 40 -9.51 5.16 -12.14
C ASN A 40 -9.19 3.66 -12.21
N GLU A 41 -9.26 3.07 -13.41
CA GLU A 41 -8.95 1.66 -13.65
C GLU A 41 -7.47 1.31 -13.43
N ALA A 42 -6.55 2.12 -13.96
CA ALA A 42 -5.11 1.90 -13.76
C ALA A 42 -4.71 2.03 -12.29
N LYS A 43 -5.33 2.99 -11.59
CA LYS A 43 -5.15 3.18 -10.15
C LYS A 43 -5.63 1.98 -9.34
N ILE A 44 -6.86 1.50 -9.59
CA ILE A 44 -7.39 0.32 -8.90
C ILE A 44 -6.55 -0.92 -9.19
N LEU A 45 -6.02 -1.07 -10.41
CA LEU A 45 -5.11 -2.16 -10.73
C LEU A 45 -3.81 -2.08 -9.92
N GLY A 46 -3.22 -0.89 -9.78
CA GLY A 46 -2.05 -0.66 -8.92
C GLY A 46 -2.34 -1.04 -7.48
N PHE A 47 -3.46 -0.58 -6.93
CA PHE A 47 -3.89 -0.93 -5.57
C PHE A 47 -4.06 -2.43 -5.38
N ARG A 48 -4.61 -3.16 -6.36
CA ARG A 48 -4.70 -4.63 -6.29
C ARG A 48 -3.33 -5.31 -6.22
N GLN A 49 -2.35 -4.80 -6.95
CA GLN A 49 -0.97 -5.31 -6.86
C GLN A 49 -0.38 -5.05 -5.47
N THR A 50 -0.61 -3.86 -4.92
CA THR A 50 -0.22 -3.51 -3.55
C THR A 50 -0.89 -4.43 -2.53
N THR A 51 -2.20 -4.69 -2.67
CA THR A 51 -2.95 -5.66 -1.86
C THR A 51 -2.30 -7.04 -1.89
N GLN A 52 -1.97 -7.55 -3.07
CA GLN A 52 -1.34 -8.86 -3.20
C GLN A 52 0.03 -8.88 -2.49
N GLN A 53 0.89 -7.90 -2.77
CA GLN A 53 2.23 -7.84 -2.18
C GLN A 53 2.19 -7.76 -0.64
N VAL A 54 1.30 -6.93 -0.10
CA VAL A 54 1.14 -6.78 1.35
C VAL A 54 0.58 -8.05 1.97
N ASN A 55 -0.43 -8.67 1.35
CA ASN A 55 -1.04 -9.89 1.89
C ASN A 55 -0.10 -11.10 1.80
N ASP A 56 0.74 -11.19 0.76
CA ASP A 56 1.80 -12.20 0.68
C ASP A 56 2.80 -12.02 1.84
N TYR A 57 3.17 -10.78 2.18
CA TYR A 57 3.99 -10.50 3.36
C TYR A 57 3.26 -10.86 4.66
N LEU A 58 2.04 -10.36 4.88
CA LEU A 58 1.29 -10.58 6.12
C LEU A 58 1.06 -12.06 6.37
N SER A 59 0.72 -12.84 5.34
CA SER A 59 0.48 -14.28 5.45
C SER A 59 1.74 -15.10 5.70
N SER A 60 2.91 -14.65 5.20
CA SER A 60 4.19 -15.33 5.42
C SER A 60 4.91 -14.91 6.71
N ASN A 61 4.55 -13.75 7.27
CA ASN A 61 5.11 -13.23 8.50
C ASN A 61 4.59 -14.01 9.72
N LYS A 62 5.50 -14.53 10.56
CA LYS A 62 5.12 -15.35 11.73
C LYS A 62 4.34 -14.61 12.81
N ARG A 63 4.46 -13.28 12.86
CA ARG A 63 3.80 -12.42 13.85
C ARG A 63 2.40 -12.03 13.43
N TYR A 64 2.18 -11.80 12.13
CA TYR A 64 0.93 -11.24 11.60
C TYR A 64 0.11 -12.24 10.75
N GLY A 65 0.69 -13.40 10.45
CA GLY A 65 0.09 -14.47 9.66
C GLY A 65 -1.31 -14.83 10.12
N GLY A 66 -2.30 -14.57 9.27
CA GLY A 66 -3.70 -14.90 9.48
C GLY A 66 -4.49 -13.94 10.36
N TRP A 67 -3.86 -12.86 10.86
CA TRP A 67 -4.55 -11.85 11.68
C TRP A 67 -4.96 -10.65 10.86
N TYR A 68 -4.06 -10.13 10.03
CA TYR A 68 -4.28 -8.88 9.29
C TYR A 68 -4.31 -9.11 7.78
N VAL A 69 -5.07 -8.26 7.10
CA VAL A 69 -5.22 -8.26 5.65
C VAL A 69 -5.43 -6.84 5.14
N LEU A 70 -4.84 -6.52 4.00
CA LEU A 70 -5.25 -5.37 3.22
C LEU A 70 -6.41 -5.79 2.32
N ALA A 71 -7.57 -5.16 2.48
CA ALA A 71 -8.74 -5.48 1.68
C ALA A 71 -8.54 -5.09 0.21
N ASP A 72 -9.25 -5.76 -0.72
CA ASP A 72 -9.32 -5.32 -2.11
C ASP A 72 -9.83 -3.86 -2.17
N PRO A 73 -9.28 -3.00 -3.05
CA PRO A 73 -9.66 -1.59 -3.13
C PRO A 73 -11.14 -1.32 -3.45
N GLU A 74 -11.87 -2.31 -3.97
CA GLU A 74 -13.31 -2.23 -4.25
C GLU A 74 -14.15 -2.98 -3.20
N HIS A 75 -13.52 -3.53 -2.15
CA HIS A 75 -14.23 -4.22 -1.08
C HIS A 75 -15.10 -3.25 -0.26
N LYS A 76 -16.30 -3.68 0.14
CA LYS A 76 -17.26 -2.84 0.88
C LYS A 76 -16.82 -2.48 2.30
N VAL A 77 -15.76 -3.10 2.81
CA VAL A 77 -15.16 -2.74 4.11
C VAL A 77 -14.67 -1.29 4.14
N TRP A 78 -14.29 -0.72 2.98
CA TRP A 78 -13.91 0.68 2.89
C TRP A 78 -15.07 1.62 3.25
N ASP A 79 -16.33 1.26 2.92
CA ASP A 79 -17.51 2.02 3.36
C ASP A 79 -17.67 1.97 4.88
N LYS A 80 -17.46 0.78 5.48
CA LYS A 80 -17.50 0.59 6.94
C LYS A 80 -16.42 1.38 7.65
N LYS A 81 -15.17 1.27 7.18
CA LYS A 81 -14.02 2.02 7.72
C LYS A 81 -14.28 3.51 7.65
N PHE A 82 -14.68 4.03 6.48
CA PHE A 82 -14.99 5.46 6.33
C PHE A 82 -16.09 5.90 7.30
N LYS A 83 -17.19 5.14 7.42
CA LYS A 83 -18.27 5.45 8.35
C LYS A 83 -17.79 5.45 9.81
N LEU A 84 -17.03 4.44 10.21
CA LEU A 84 -16.47 4.33 11.56
C LEU A 84 -15.60 5.54 11.87
N PHE A 85 -14.60 5.81 11.04
CA PHE A 85 -13.64 6.86 11.31
C PHE A 85 -14.25 8.27 11.19
N SER A 86 -15.21 8.47 10.28
CA SER A 86 -15.92 9.75 10.12
C SER A 86 -16.73 10.17 11.33
N ALA A 87 -17.20 9.22 12.14
CA ALA A 87 -17.82 9.51 13.42
C ALA A 87 -16.81 10.05 14.48
N HIS A 88 -15.51 9.93 14.21
CA HIS A 88 -14.45 10.13 15.20
C HIS A 88 -13.30 11.02 14.72
N TRP A 89 -13.42 11.72 13.58
CA TRP A 89 -12.36 12.60 13.07
C TRP A 89 -11.88 13.64 14.08
N ASP A 90 -12.82 14.23 14.82
CA ASP A 90 -12.56 15.28 15.81
C ASP A 90 -12.58 14.75 17.25
N SER A 91 -12.59 13.42 17.43
CA SER A 91 -12.60 12.82 18.76
C SER A 91 -11.28 13.13 19.47
N PRO A 92 -11.30 13.67 20.69
CA PRO A 92 -10.08 13.91 21.47
C PRO A 92 -9.45 12.59 21.97
N TRP A 93 -10.20 11.49 21.91
CA TRP A 93 -9.79 10.17 22.39
C TRP A 93 -9.23 9.28 21.29
N GLU A 94 -9.56 9.56 20.03
CA GLU A 94 -9.12 8.80 18.86
C GLU A 94 -8.16 9.65 18.03
N ASN A 95 -7.01 9.11 17.63
CA ASN A 95 -6.02 9.86 16.87
C ASN A 95 -6.25 9.78 15.35
N TYR A 96 -7.43 9.37 14.88
CA TYR A 96 -7.72 9.23 13.44
C TYR A 96 -7.50 10.55 12.70
N GLY A 97 -7.95 11.68 13.26
CA GLY A 97 -7.71 13.02 12.70
C GLY A 97 -6.24 13.50 12.77
N LYS A 98 -5.31 12.74 13.34
CA LYS A 98 -3.88 13.04 13.26
C LYS A 98 -3.17 12.18 12.21
N VAL A 99 -3.69 10.97 11.97
CA VAL A 99 -3.15 10.05 10.97
C VAL A 99 -3.68 10.38 9.58
N PHE A 100 -5.00 10.60 9.45
CA PHE A 100 -5.63 10.92 8.18
C PHE A 100 -5.65 12.44 7.95
N PRO A 101 -4.99 12.96 6.91
CA PRO A 101 -5.05 14.40 6.59
C PRO A 101 -6.47 14.79 6.14
N GLU A 102 -6.76 16.10 6.07
CA GLU A 102 -8.10 16.61 5.74
C GLU A 102 -8.60 16.08 4.39
N GLU A 103 -7.71 15.90 3.42
CA GLU A 103 -8.03 15.34 2.10
C GLU A 103 -8.59 13.93 2.20
N ALA A 104 -7.99 13.08 3.03
CA ALA A 104 -8.40 11.68 3.21
C ALA A 104 -9.77 11.54 3.91
N ARG A 105 -10.28 12.61 4.52
CA ARG A 105 -11.55 12.60 5.28
C ARG A 105 -12.76 12.97 4.44
N LYS A 106 -12.57 13.39 3.18
CA LYS A 106 -13.63 13.93 2.32
C LYS A 106 -14.56 12.86 1.77
N SER A 107 -14.03 11.66 1.48
CA SER A 107 -14.80 10.55 0.93
C SER A 107 -14.17 9.21 1.27
N LYS A 108 -14.92 8.12 1.04
CA LYS A 108 -14.39 6.76 1.12
C LYS A 108 -13.22 6.57 0.16
N GLU A 109 -13.36 7.09 -1.05
CA GLU A 109 -12.35 6.99 -2.09
C GLU A 109 -11.06 7.67 -1.64
N ASP A 110 -11.14 8.89 -1.10
CA ASP A 110 -9.98 9.63 -0.60
C ASP A 110 -9.30 8.90 0.58
N LEU A 111 -10.09 8.30 1.47
CA LEU A 111 -9.57 7.51 2.59
C LEU A 111 -8.81 6.27 2.10
N ARG A 112 -9.43 5.50 1.20
CA ARG A 112 -8.82 4.32 0.59
C ARG A 112 -7.53 4.71 -0.13
N ASP A 113 -7.59 5.76 -0.95
CA ASP A 113 -6.45 6.22 -1.74
C ASP A 113 -5.28 6.65 -0.84
N PHE A 114 -5.58 7.33 0.27
CA PHE A 114 -4.57 7.66 1.28
C PHE A 114 -3.94 6.41 1.87
N CYS A 115 -4.75 5.41 2.23
CA CYS A 115 -4.26 4.15 2.77
C CYS A 115 -3.31 3.44 1.80
N PHE A 116 -3.70 3.27 0.54
CA PHE A 116 -2.85 2.61 -0.45
C PHE A 116 -1.57 3.40 -0.73
N LYS A 117 -1.65 4.73 -0.89
CA LYS A 117 -0.45 5.55 -1.10
C LYS A 117 0.52 5.48 0.08
N SER A 118 0.00 5.56 1.31
CA SER A 118 0.83 5.47 2.52
C SER A 118 1.53 4.11 2.61
N ILE A 119 0.82 3.04 2.28
CA ILE A 119 1.38 1.69 2.22
C ILE A 119 2.44 1.57 1.13
N GLU A 120 2.19 2.09 -0.08
CA GLU A 120 3.13 2.07 -1.20
C GLU A 120 4.42 2.84 -0.88
N GLU A 121 4.30 4.01 -0.28
CA GLU A 121 5.45 4.85 0.14
C GLU A 121 6.31 4.18 1.23
N ASN A 122 5.71 3.26 2.01
CA ASN A 122 6.36 2.57 3.12
C ASN A 122 6.45 1.06 2.89
N ILE A 123 6.32 0.60 1.65
CA ILE A 123 6.26 -0.84 1.33
C ILE A 123 7.56 -1.56 1.73
N ASP A 124 8.67 -0.83 1.83
CA ASP A 124 9.95 -1.35 2.28
C ASP A 124 9.94 -1.81 3.74
N ASP A 125 8.99 -1.37 4.56
CA ASP A 125 8.76 -1.91 5.91
C ASP A 125 8.45 -3.42 5.88
N THR A 126 7.91 -3.93 4.76
CA THR A 126 7.62 -5.36 4.57
C THR A 126 8.86 -6.21 4.30
N LYS A 127 10.03 -5.58 4.08
CA LYS A 127 11.29 -6.29 3.80
C LYS A 127 12.07 -6.66 5.05
N ASP A 128 11.71 -6.08 6.20
CA ASP A 128 12.38 -6.30 7.48
C ASP A 128 11.33 -6.36 8.60
N GLU A 129 11.23 -7.52 9.25
CA GLU A 129 10.25 -7.77 10.33
C GLU A 129 10.38 -6.79 11.50
N SER A 130 11.52 -6.10 11.64
CA SER A 130 11.73 -5.09 12.68
C SER A 130 11.15 -3.71 12.34
N ASN A 131 10.75 -3.46 11.09
CA ASN A 131 10.27 -2.15 10.61
C ASN A 131 8.74 -2.06 10.55
N ALA A 132 8.08 -3.15 10.18
CA ALA A 132 6.62 -3.27 10.18
C ALA A 132 6.10 -3.67 11.57
N TYR A 133 6.13 -2.75 12.53
CA TYR A 133 5.34 -2.91 13.75
C TYR A 133 3.91 -2.43 13.51
N LEU A 134 3.06 -3.35 13.06
CA LEU A 134 1.62 -3.23 13.28
C LEU A 134 1.41 -3.26 14.81
N ASP A 135 0.63 -2.33 15.34
CA ASP A 135 0.36 -1.96 16.76
C ASP A 135 1.09 -0.71 17.28
N GLN A 136 1.51 0.21 16.39
CA GLN A 136 2.06 1.53 16.76
C GLN A 136 1.15 2.69 16.38
N VAL A 137 -0.15 2.60 16.71
CA VAL A 137 -1.12 3.72 16.62
C VAL A 137 -0.60 5.03 17.25
N SER A 138 0.36 4.94 18.18
CA SER A 138 1.00 6.08 18.84
C SER A 138 2.06 6.83 18.00
N ASP A 139 2.60 6.24 16.94
CA ASP A 139 3.44 6.94 15.95
C ASP A 139 2.57 7.35 14.75
N PRO A 140 2.24 8.63 14.57
CA PRO A 140 1.42 9.09 13.45
C PRO A 140 2.00 8.73 12.07
N LYS A 141 3.31 8.49 11.98
CA LYS A 141 3.97 8.09 10.72
C LYS A 141 3.75 6.63 10.36
N LYS A 142 3.45 5.77 11.34
CA LYS A 142 3.27 4.32 11.16
C LYS A 142 1.87 3.83 11.51
N GLY A 143 1.08 4.64 12.22
CA GLY A 143 -0.29 4.32 12.62
C GLY A 143 -1.24 4.09 11.45
N PHE A 144 -0.88 4.49 10.22
CA PHE A 144 -1.67 4.16 9.04
C PHE A 144 -1.76 2.64 8.82
N TRP A 145 -0.71 1.87 9.14
CA TRP A 145 -0.73 0.42 8.98
C TRP A 145 -1.88 -0.22 9.76
N ASP A 146 -2.04 0.17 11.04
CA ASP A 146 -3.08 -0.37 11.92
C ASP A 146 -4.49 0.02 11.46
N LEU A 147 -4.64 1.22 10.89
CA LEU A 147 -5.94 1.77 10.50
C LEU A 147 -6.37 1.33 9.10
N CYS A 148 -5.41 1.10 8.21
CA CYS A 148 -5.65 0.73 6.82
C CYS A 148 -5.78 -0.78 6.60
N LEU A 149 -5.19 -1.60 7.47
CA LEU A 149 -5.41 -3.04 7.48
C LEU A 149 -6.69 -3.41 8.23
N ASP A 150 -7.20 -4.61 7.96
CA ASP A 150 -8.33 -5.19 8.67
C ASP A 150 -7.99 -6.56 9.26
N LEU A 151 -8.84 -7.06 10.15
CA LEU A 151 -8.72 -8.42 10.64
C LEU A 151 -9.19 -9.40 9.56
N GLN A 152 -8.47 -10.50 9.34
CA GLN A 152 -8.79 -11.46 8.27
C GLN A 152 -10.27 -11.92 8.30
N GLY A 153 -10.82 -12.16 9.49
CA GLY A 153 -12.20 -12.62 9.67
C GLY A 153 -13.28 -11.55 9.50
N SER A 154 -12.93 -10.25 9.44
CA SER A 154 -13.92 -9.17 9.28
C SER A 154 -14.38 -9.02 7.83
N LEU A 155 -13.60 -9.53 6.86
CA LEU A 155 -13.96 -9.49 5.44
C LEU A 155 -15.11 -10.45 5.10
N ASP A 156 -15.21 -11.57 5.84
CA ASP A 156 -16.18 -12.65 5.59
C ASP A 156 -17.56 -12.38 6.19
N GLU A 157 -17.69 -11.48 7.18
CA GLU A 157 -18.99 -11.06 7.75
C GLU A 157 -19.85 -10.24 6.75
N ASP A 158 -19.37 -10.15 5.52
CA ASP A 158 -19.67 -9.11 4.57
C ASP A 158 -19.74 -9.61 3.11
N SER A 159 -19.34 -10.84 2.83
CA SER A 159 -19.54 -11.47 1.51
C SER A 159 -20.97 -11.96 1.31
#